data_AF-A0AAU6HIX6-F1
#
_entry.id   AF-A0AAU6HIX6-F1
#
_cell.length_a   1.000
_cell.length_b   1.000
_cell.length_c   1.000
_cell.angle_alpha   90.00
_cell.angle_beta   90.00
_cell.angle_gamma   90.00
#
_symmetry.space_group_name_H-M   'P 1'
#
loop_
_entity.id
_entity.type
_entity.pdbx_description
1 polymer ?
#
loop_
_entity_poly.entity_id
_entity_poly.type
_entity_poly.pdbx_seq_one_letter_code
_entity_poly.pdbx_strand_id
1 'polypeptide(L)'
;MNAAQQHLLDTYRATRRGEATPPAPGTHTVRTAHEIRQWYRFRAVVTDPTDRLAGRLASRARRYARGVGRRGRAAAGAVQRVVRLLHV
;
A
#
# COMPACT_ATOMS: atom_id res chain seq x y z
N MET A 1 17.16 -4.02 3.45
CA MET A 1 17.47 -3.92 2.01
C MET A 1 16.40 -3.07 1.34
N ASN A 2 16.76 -2.04 0.58
CA ASN A 2 15.83 -1.16 -0.17
C ASN A 2 15.95 -1.38 -1.70
N ALA A 3 14.93 -1.04 -2.48
CA ALA A 3 14.91 -1.14 -3.94
C ALA A 3 16.08 -0.42 -4.61
N ALA A 4 16.46 0.77 -4.12
CA ALA A 4 17.63 1.49 -4.62
C ALA A 4 18.94 0.74 -4.32
N GLN A 5 19.08 0.17 -3.12
CA GLN A 5 20.26 -0.61 -2.72
C GLN A 5 20.38 -1.91 -3.54
N GLN A 6 19.25 -2.57 -3.79
CA GLN A 6 19.19 -3.76 -4.63
C GLN A 6 19.56 -3.43 -6.09
N HIS A 7 19.02 -2.33 -6.62
CA HIS A 7 19.33 -1.87 -7.97
C HIS A 7 20.82 -1.58 -8.18
N LEU A 8 21.52 -1.02 -7.19
CA LEU A 8 22.96 -0.80 -7.27
C LEU A 8 23.73 -2.13 -7.38
N LEU A 9 23.33 -3.15 -6.63
CA LEU A 9 23.95 -4.48 -6.70
C LEU A 9 23.66 -5.17 -8.03
N ASP A 10 22.43 -5.06 -8.53
CA ASP A 10 22.05 -5.69 -9.79
C ASP A 10 22.71 -5.00 -10.99
N THR A 11 22.87 -3.68 -10.93
CA THR A 11 23.66 -2.91 -11.91
C THR A 11 25.11 -3.36 -11.90
N TYR A 12 25.74 -3.45 -10.72
CA TYR A 12 27.11 -3.94 -10.60
C TYR A 12 27.27 -5.36 -11.18
N ARG A 13 26.33 -6.25 -10.89
CA ARG A 13 26.34 -7.62 -11.43
C ARG A 13 26.14 -7.66 -12.95
N ALA A 14 25.27 -6.81 -13.50
CA ALA A 14 25.04 -6.71 -14.94
C ALA A 14 26.31 -6.23 -15.66
N THR A 15 26.95 -5.18 -15.15
CA THR A 15 28.22 -4.67 -15.70
C THR A 15 29.32 -5.73 -15.66
N ARG A 16 29.41 -6.49 -14.56
CA ARG A 16 30.39 -7.59 -14.43
C ARG A 16 30.13 -8.76 -15.40
N ARG A 17 28.89 -8.96 -15.84
CA ARG A 17 28.50 -10.01 -16.80
C ARG A 17 28.37 -9.51 -18.25
N GLY A 18 28.58 -8.22 -18.50
CA GLY A 18 28.36 -7.61 -19.80
C GLY A 18 26.88 -7.56 -20.22
N GLU A 19 25.97 -7.66 -19.25
CA GLU A 19 24.52 -7.61 -19.48
C GLU A 19 24.02 -6.17 -19.46
N ALA A 20 22.86 -5.93 -20.09
CA ALA A 20 22.22 -4.62 -20.05
C ALA A 20 21.83 -4.23 -18.62
N THR A 21 22.02 -2.95 -18.29
CA THR A 21 21.69 -2.41 -16.97
C THR A 21 20.18 -2.54 -16.70
N PRO A 22 19.77 -3.04 -15.52
CA PRO A 22 18.36 -3.09 -15.17
C PRO A 22 17.75 -1.69 -15.14
N PRO A 23 16.46 -1.52 -15.49
CA PRO A 23 15.80 -0.22 -15.41
C PRO A 23 15.83 0.30 -13.97
N ALA A 24 15.97 1.63 -13.83
CA ALA A 24 16.03 2.25 -12.52
C ALA A 24 14.74 1.98 -11.72
N PRO A 25 14.84 1.80 -10.40
CA PRO A 25 13.66 1.68 -9.56
C PRO A 25 12.85 2.98 -9.69
N GLY A 26 11.58 2.84 -10.05
CA GLY A 26 10.71 3.99 -10.28
C GLY A 26 10.57 4.43 -11.74
N THR A 27 11.31 3.86 -12.69
CA THR A 27 11.21 4.24 -14.13
C THR A 27 9.77 4.21 -14.66
N HIS A 28 8.93 3.31 -14.15
CA HIS A 28 7.55 3.17 -14.61
C HIS A 28 6.49 3.64 -13.60
N THR A 29 6.87 4.13 -12.41
CA THR A 29 5.88 4.42 -11.36
C THR A 29 4.94 5.56 -11.74
N VAL A 30 5.45 6.62 -12.38
CA VAL A 30 4.64 7.74 -12.86
C VAL A 30 3.67 7.29 -13.96
N ARG A 31 4.15 6.49 -14.91
CA ARG A 31 3.33 5.93 -15.98
C ARG A 31 2.24 5.02 -15.42
N THR A 32 2.60 4.09 -14.53
CA THR A 32 1.64 3.21 -13.85
C THR A 32 0.61 4.01 -13.05
N ALA A 33 1.03 5.06 -12.34
CA ALA A 33 0.11 5.94 -11.61
C ALA A 33 -0.87 6.66 -12.56
N HIS A 34 -0.37 7.10 -13.72
CA HIS A 34 -1.18 7.70 -14.76
C HIS A 34 -2.21 6.72 -15.34
N GLU A 35 -1.79 5.50 -15.69
CA GLU A 35 -2.65 4.43 -16.21
C GLU A 35 -3.74 4.05 -15.22
N ILE A 36 -3.38 3.89 -13.93
CA ILE A 36 -4.34 3.65 -12.85
C ILE A 36 -5.35 4.79 -12.76
N ARG A 37 -4.89 6.05 -12.84
CA ARG A 37 -5.77 7.22 -12.80
C ARG A 37 -6.71 7.26 -14.01
N GLN A 38 -6.23 6.93 -15.19
CA GLN A 38 -7.05 6.84 -16.40
C GLN A 38 -8.09 5.73 -16.28
N TRP A 39 -7.71 4.57 -15.77
CA TRP A 39 -8.63 3.47 -15.50
C TRP A 39 -9.77 3.88 -14.54
N TYR A 40 -9.45 4.60 -13.47
CA TYR A 40 -10.48 5.12 -12.56
C TYR A 40 -11.39 6.16 -13.21
N ARG A 41 -10.87 7.01 -14.10
CA ARG A 41 -11.70 7.96 -14.87
C ARG A 41 -12.64 7.24 -15.83
N PHE A 42 -12.14 6.23 -16.54
CA PHE A 42 -12.94 5.42 -17.45
C PHE A 42 -14.04 4.66 -16.71
N ARG A 43 -13.71 4.03 -15.58
CA ARG A 43 -14.69 3.42 -14.67
C ARG A 43 -15.74 4.42 -14.20
N ALA A 44 -15.35 5.67 -13.96
CA ALA A 44 -16.28 6.75 -13.62
C ALA A 44 -17.12 7.24 -14.81
N VAL A 45 -16.98 6.68 -16.02
CA VAL A 45 -17.91 6.90 -17.13
C VAL A 45 -18.80 5.67 -17.28
N VAL A 46 -18.21 4.47 -17.26
CA VAL A 46 -18.91 3.20 -17.52
C VAL A 46 -19.82 2.75 -16.37
N THR A 47 -19.44 2.99 -15.12
CA THR A 47 -20.19 2.52 -13.95
C THR A 47 -21.32 3.49 -13.62
N ASP A 48 -22.51 2.99 -13.31
CA ASP A 48 -23.63 3.84 -12.87
C ASP A 48 -23.22 4.73 -11.66
N PRO A 49 -23.65 6.00 -11.59
CA PRO A 49 -23.34 6.87 -10.46
C PRO A 49 -23.70 6.29 -9.09
N THR A 50 -24.76 5.49 -8.97
CA THR A 50 -25.17 4.85 -7.69
C THR A 50 -24.16 3.81 -7.22
N ASP A 51 -23.64 2.97 -8.12
CA ASP A 51 -22.58 2.00 -7.82
C ASP A 51 -21.28 2.66 -7.37
N ARG A 52 -20.98 3.87 -7.88
CA ARG A 52 -19.79 4.64 -7.46
C ARG A 52 -19.90 5.13 -6.01
N LEU A 53 -21.09 5.54 -5.58
CA LEU A 53 -21.33 5.98 -4.21
C LEU A 53 -21.14 4.82 -3.23
N ALA A 54 -21.71 3.65 -3.54
CA ALA A 54 -21.52 2.44 -2.74
C ALA A 54 -20.03 2.08 -2.58
N GLY A 55 -19.26 2.13 -3.68
CA GLY A 55 -17.82 1.90 -3.65
C GLY A 55 -17.06 2.91 -2.77
N ARG A 56 -17.38 4.21 -2.87
CA ARG A 56 -16.76 5.28 -2.05
C ARG A 56 -17.06 5.11 -0.56
N LEU A 57 -18.31 4.80 -0.22
CA LEU A 57 -18.74 4.56 1.16
C LEU A 57 -18.03 3.32 1.73
N ALA A 58 -17.97 2.22 0.98
CA ALA A 58 -17.27 1.00 1.38
C ALA A 58 -15.77 1.22 1.59
N SER A 59 -15.11 2.04 0.76
CA SER A 59 -13.70 2.40 0.94
C SER A 59 -13.48 3.26 2.19
N ARG A 60 -14.39 4.20 2.48
CA ARG A 60 -14.33 5.07 3.65
C ARG A 60 -14.58 4.28 4.94
N ALA A 61 -15.60 3.41 4.94
CA ALA A 61 -15.89 2.48 6.04
C ALA A 61 -14.68 1.57 6.33
N ARG A 62 -14.04 1.01 5.30
CA ARG A 62 -12.82 0.20 5.47
C ARG A 62 -11.65 0.97 6.08
N ARG A 63 -11.45 2.24 5.70
CA ARG A 63 -10.42 3.10 6.32
C ARG A 63 -10.75 3.38 7.78
N TYR A 64 -12.00 3.68 8.08
CA TYR A 64 -12.47 3.91 9.45
C TYR A 64 -12.28 2.66 10.31
N ALA A 65 -12.72 1.49 9.84
CA ALA A 65 -12.56 0.22 10.53
C ALA A 65 -11.09 -0.12 10.81
N ARG A 66 -10.18 0.16 9.87
CA ARG A 66 -8.73 -0.01 10.10
C ARG A 66 -8.16 0.97 11.13
N GLY A 67 -8.67 2.19 11.19
CA GLY A 67 -8.30 3.18 12.21
C GLY A 67 -8.81 2.81 13.60
N VAL A 68 -10.05 2.33 13.69
CA VAL A 68 -10.68 1.90 14.96
C VAL A 68 -10.04 0.60 15.46
N GLY A 69 -9.77 -0.38 14.59
CA GLY A 69 -9.11 -1.63 14.97
C GLY A 69 -7.69 -1.44 15.53
N ARG A 70 -6.98 -0.38 15.11
CA ARG A 70 -5.68 0.01 15.71
C ARG A 70 -5.83 0.57 17.13
N ARG A 71 -6.86 1.39 17.39
CA ARG A 71 -7.14 1.91 18.73
C ARG A 71 -7.67 0.83 19.67
N GLY A 72 -8.55 -0.05 19.17
CA GLY A 72 -9.09 -1.17 19.94
C GLY A 72 -8.02 -2.16 20.39
N ARG A 73 -7.04 -2.50 19.53
CA ARG A 73 -5.91 -3.35 19.93
C ARG A 73 -4.94 -2.68 20.90
N ALA A 74 -4.72 -1.37 20.77
CA ALA A 74 -3.89 -0.62 21.72
C ALA A 74 -4.55 -0.56 23.12
N ALA A 75 -5.87 -0.36 23.18
CA ALA A 75 -6.63 -0.39 24.43
C ALA A 75 -6.68 -1.80 25.03
N ALA A 76 -6.91 -2.83 24.22
CA ALA A 76 -6.92 -4.22 24.68
C ALA A 76 -5.56 -4.67 25.27
N GLY A 77 -4.45 -4.24 24.65
CA GLY A 77 -3.11 -4.50 25.18
C GLY A 77 -2.82 -3.80 26.52
N ALA A 78 -3.40 -2.62 26.75
CA ALA A 78 -3.28 -1.91 28.02
C ALA A 78 -4.09 -2.60 29.14
N VAL A 79 -5.32 -3.01 28.86
CA VAL A 79 -6.16 -3.75 29.82
C VAL A 79 -5.51 -5.09 30.18
N GLN A 80 -4.95 -5.80 29.19
CA GLN A 80 -4.33 -7.10 29.43
C GLN A 80 -3.01 -7.00 30.24
N ARG A 81 -2.29 -5.87 30.16
CA ARG A 81 -1.15 -5.58 31.05
C ARG A 81 -1.57 -5.33 32.49
N VAL A 82 -2.66 -4.58 32.70
CA VAL A 82 -3.19 -4.28 34.05
C VAL A 82 -3.73 -5.55 34.70
N VAL A 83 -4.51 -6.35 33.97
CA VAL A 83 -5.02 -7.64 34.47
C VAL A 83 -3.88 -8.60 34.81
N ARG A 84 -2.81 -8.63 34.01
CA ARG A 84 -1.63 -9.46 34.29
C ARG A 84 -0.83 -9.00 35.51
N LEU A 85 -0.83 -7.71 35.82
CA LEU A 85 -0.20 -7.15 37.03
C LEU A 85 -1.03 -7.38 38.29
N LEU A 86 -2.36 -7.53 38.17
CA LEU A 86 -3.28 -7.82 39.27
C LEU A 86 -3.45 -9.32 39.55
N HIS A 87 -2.83 -10.19 38.75
CA HIS A 87 -2.83 -11.65 38.95
C HIS A 87 -1.44 -12.19 39.35
N VAL A 88 -0.58 -11.33 39.91
CA VAL A 88 0.62 -11.70 40.67
C VAL A 88 0.38 -11.28 42.11
#